data_AF-A0A8S0UVW2-F1
#
_entry.id   AF-A0A8S0UVW2-F1
#
_cell.length_a   1.000
_cell.length_b   1.000
_cell.length_c   1.000
_cell.angle_alpha   90.00
_cell.angle_beta   90.00
_cell.angle_gamma   90.00
#
_symmetry.space_group_name_H-M   'P 1'
#
loop_
_entity.id
_entity.type
_entity.pdbx_description
1 polymer ?
#
loop_
_entity_poly.entity_id
_entity_poly.type
_entity_poly.pdbx_seq_one_letter_code
_entity_poly.pdbx_strand_id
1 'polypeptide(L)'
;CSGNLVKFDKILRLFLSFLQAMNSNQRSMLILQETCIDAAGSLVVYAPVDIPAMHVVMNGGDSAYVALLPSGFAIMPDGPGSRGPAMDGVSGQRASGSLLTVAFQILVNSLPAAKLTVESVETVNNLISCTVQKIKAALNCES
;
A
#
# COMPACT_ATOMS: atom_id res chain seq x y z
N CYS A 1 1.35 -26.95 -8.26
CA CYS A 1 -0.08 -27.10 -7.94
C CYS A 1 -0.86 -25.88 -8.42
N SER A 2 -1.76 -26.10 -9.39
CA SER A 2 -2.99 -25.34 -9.68
C SER A 2 -2.92 -23.80 -9.84
N GLY A 3 -2.62 -23.35 -11.05
CA GLY A 3 -2.90 -21.96 -11.48
C GLY A 3 -4.39 -21.57 -11.43
N ASN A 4 -5.30 -22.55 -11.32
CA ASN A 4 -6.72 -22.33 -11.05
C ASN A 4 -7.01 -22.08 -9.57
N LEU A 5 -6.23 -22.64 -8.64
CA LEU A 5 -6.36 -22.40 -7.20
C LEU A 5 -5.84 -21.01 -6.81
N VAL A 6 -4.79 -20.51 -7.49
CA VAL A 6 -4.30 -19.12 -7.34
C VAL A 6 -5.30 -18.11 -7.93
N LYS A 7 -5.98 -18.44 -9.02
CA LYS A 7 -7.09 -17.62 -9.57
C LYS A 7 -8.31 -17.59 -8.63
N PHE A 8 -8.65 -18.72 -8.02
CA PHE A 8 -9.74 -18.81 -7.05
C PHE A 8 -9.38 -18.12 -5.72
N ASP A 9 -8.13 -18.20 -5.26
CA ASP A 9 -7.65 -17.47 -4.07
C ASP A 9 -7.61 -15.94 -4.31
N LYS A 10 -7.27 -15.50 -5.52
CA LYS A 10 -7.36 -14.07 -5.92
C LYS A 10 -8.80 -13.57 -6.01
N ILE A 11 -9.72 -14.35 -6.57
CA ILE A 11 -11.15 -14.01 -6.64
C ILE A 11 -11.79 -14.02 -5.24
N LEU A 12 -11.34 -14.88 -4.33
CA LEU A 12 -11.83 -14.95 -2.95
C LEU A 12 -11.21 -13.88 -2.04
N ARG A 13 -9.95 -13.45 -2.28
CA ARG A 13 -9.31 -12.31 -1.56
C ARG A 13 -9.77 -10.94 -2.06
N LEU A 14 -10.33 -10.84 -3.27
CA LEU A 14 -11.03 -9.64 -3.75
C LEU A 14 -12.35 -9.42 -3.00
N PHE A 15 -12.88 -10.44 -2.32
CA PHE A 15 -14.04 -10.33 -1.44
C PHE A 15 -13.62 -9.84 -0.05
N LEU A 16 -13.60 -8.51 0.10
CA LEU A 16 -13.92 -7.80 1.35
C LEU A 16 -12.93 -7.96 2.52
N SER A 17 -11.77 -7.30 2.48
CA SER A 17 -11.39 -6.53 3.67
C SER A 17 -12.29 -5.30 3.75
N PHE A 18 -13.52 -5.48 4.25
CA PHE A 18 -14.41 -4.38 4.64
C PHE A 18 -13.81 -3.71 5.88
N LEU A 19 -12.67 -3.05 5.72
CA LEU A 19 -12.17 -2.12 6.71
C LEU A 19 -13.00 -0.87 6.55
N GLN A 20 -14.16 -0.85 7.21
CA GLN A 20 -14.86 0.39 7.44
C GLN A 20 -13.91 1.25 8.25
N ALA A 21 -13.32 2.28 7.63
CA ALA A 21 -12.56 3.28 8.34
C ALA A 21 -13.56 4.09 9.19
N MET A 22 -13.97 3.53 10.32
CA MET A 22 -14.95 4.11 11.23
C MET A 22 -14.30 5.27 11.97
N ASN A 23 -14.35 6.46 11.39
CA ASN A 23 -14.19 7.68 12.14
C ASN A 23 -15.59 8.28 12.32
N SER A 24 -16.05 8.41 13.57
CA SER A 24 -17.44 8.61 13.97
C SER A 24 -18.09 9.92 13.52
N ASN A 25 -17.44 10.71 12.67
CA ASN A 25 -17.93 12.00 12.18
C ASN A 25 -17.66 12.29 10.69
N GLN A 26 -17.12 11.36 9.91
CA GLN A 26 -16.73 11.60 8.51
C GLN A 26 -17.10 10.39 7.63
N ARG A 27 -17.50 10.66 6.38
CA ARG A 27 -18.01 9.72 5.35
C ARG A 27 -17.44 8.31 5.46
N SER A 28 -18.33 7.31 5.53
CA SER A 28 -17.92 5.90 5.51
C SER A 28 -17.28 5.58 4.15
N MET A 29 -15.99 5.27 4.15
CA MET A 29 -15.24 4.82 2.98
C MET A 29 -14.99 3.32 3.05
N LEU A 30 -14.98 2.67 1.89
CA LEU A 30 -14.48 1.32 1.70
C LEU A 30 -13.01 1.39 1.30
N ILE A 31 -12.24 0.37 1.66
CA ILE A 31 -10.89 0.18 1.14
C ILE A 31 -10.91 -1.01 0.20
N LEU A 32 -10.62 -0.80 -1.08
CA LEU A 32 -10.28 -1.87 -1.99
C LEU A 32 -8.81 -2.21 -1.76
N GLN A 33 -8.49 -3.45 -1.47
CA GLN A 33 -7.10 -3.86 -1.21
C GLN A 33 -6.77 -5.13 -1.99
N GLU A 34 -5.60 -5.12 -2.61
CA GLU A 34 -4.93 -6.31 -3.13
C GLU A 34 -3.59 -6.48 -2.41
N THR A 35 -3.22 -7.73 -2.16
CA THR A 35 -1.92 -8.06 -1.58
C THR A 35 -1.35 -9.25 -2.32
N CYS A 36 -0.07 -9.16 -2.67
CA CYS A 36 0.67 -10.19 -3.37
C CYS A 36 1.95 -10.49 -2.60
N ILE A 37 2.30 -11.76 -2.47
CA ILE A 37 3.55 -12.21 -1.87
C ILE A 37 4.09 -13.34 -2.73
N ASP A 38 5.34 -13.24 -3.17
CA ASP A 38 6.06 -14.27 -3.90
C ASP A 38 7.55 -14.30 -3.50
N ALA A 39 8.37 -15.04 -4.26
CA ALA A 39 9.80 -15.16 -4.01
C ALA A 39 10.58 -13.85 -4.26
N ALA A 40 10.03 -12.91 -5.03
CA ALA A 40 10.63 -11.61 -5.27
C ALA A 40 10.32 -10.63 -4.12
N GLY A 41 9.17 -10.74 -3.48
CA GLY A 41 8.86 -10.01 -2.25
C GLY A 41 7.37 -9.88 -1.97
N SER A 42 7.00 -8.83 -1.22
CA SER A 42 5.62 -8.54 -0.81
C SER A 42 5.14 -7.20 -1.34
N LEU A 43 3.87 -7.11 -1.71
CA LEU A 43 3.22 -5.90 -2.21
C LEU A 43 1.83 -5.78 -1.57
N VAL A 44 1.49 -4.58 -1.09
CA VAL A 44 0.14 -4.19 -0.69
C VAL A 44 -0.25 -2.96 -1.51
N VAL A 45 -1.35 -3.05 -2.25
CA VAL A 45 -1.95 -1.92 -2.96
C VAL A 45 -3.39 -1.77 -2.49
N TYR A 46 -3.81 -0.55 -2.20
CA TYR A 46 -5.16 -0.25 -1.77
C TYR A 46 -5.65 1.07 -2.35
N ALA A 47 -6.97 1.23 -2.43
CA ALA A 47 -7.62 2.47 -2.84
C ALA A 47 -8.86 2.72 -1.97
N PRO A 48 -8.99 3.91 -1.36
CA PRO A 48 -10.23 4.29 -0.71
C PRO A 48 -11.34 4.55 -1.73
N VAL A 49 -12.57 4.20 -1.38
CA VAL A 49 -13.77 4.33 -2.21
C VAL A 49 -14.90 4.91 -1.37
N ASP A 50 -15.53 5.98 -1.87
CA ASP A 50 -16.67 6.60 -1.21
C ASP A 50 -17.94 5.74 -1.38
N ILE A 51 -18.56 5.32 -0.26
CA ILE A 51 -19.75 4.44 -0.29
C ILE A 51 -20.93 5.10 -1.04
N PRO A 52 -21.28 6.38 -0.82
CA PRO A 52 -22.31 7.06 -1.59
C PRO A 52 -22.05 7.04 -3.10
N ALA A 53 -20.80 7.27 -3.54
CA ALA A 53 -20.45 7.19 -4.96
C ALA A 53 -20.65 5.78 -5.52
N MET A 54 -20.26 4.75 -4.75
CA MET A 54 -20.49 3.36 -5.15
C MET A 54 -21.98 3.03 -5.28
N HIS A 55 -22.83 3.53 -4.38
CA HIS A 55 -24.28 3.31 -4.44
C HIS A 55 -24.91 3.91 -5.72
N VAL A 56 -24.43 5.07 -6.18
CA VAL A 56 -24.89 5.68 -7.44
C VAL A 56 -24.55 4.76 -8.63
N VAL A 57 -23.33 4.23 -8.68
CA VAL A 57 -22.89 3.32 -9.75
C VAL A 57 -23.67 2.01 -9.72
N MET A 58 -23.89 1.43 -8.53
CA MET A 58 -24.65 0.18 -8.37
C MET A 58 -26.11 0.31 -8.84
N ASN A 59 -26.67 1.52 -8.81
CA ASN A 59 -28.02 1.81 -9.32
C ASN A 59 -28.03 2.19 -10.81
N GLY A 60 -26.94 1.97 -11.55
CA GLY A 60 -26.83 2.24 -12.98
C GLY A 60 -26.37 3.65 -13.34
N GLY A 61 -25.81 4.40 -12.39
CA GLY A 61 -25.19 5.70 -12.63
C GLY A 61 -23.80 5.60 -13.29
N ASP A 62 -23.18 6.75 -13.55
CA ASP A 62 -21.86 6.84 -14.19
C ASP A 62 -20.72 6.42 -13.24
N SER A 63 -19.93 5.44 -13.68
CA SER A 63 -18.74 4.94 -12.98
C SER A 63 -17.63 6.00 -12.78
N ALA A 64 -17.61 7.07 -13.58
CA ALA A 64 -16.64 8.16 -13.43
C ALA A 64 -16.77 8.91 -12.09
N TYR A 65 -17.89 8.75 -11.39
CA TYR A 65 -18.13 9.35 -10.07
C TYR A 65 -17.35 8.68 -8.94
N VAL A 66 -16.83 7.47 -9.17
CA VAL A 66 -16.00 6.75 -8.20
C VAL A 66 -14.53 7.07 -8.44
N ALA A 67 -13.98 7.96 -7.60
CA ALA A 67 -12.55 8.23 -7.60
C ALA A 67 -11.78 7.10 -6.92
N LEU A 68 -10.86 6.48 -7.65
CA LEU A 68 -9.89 5.53 -7.09
C LEU A 68 -8.52 6.20 -7.03
N LEU A 69 -7.94 6.27 -5.83
CA LEU A 69 -6.60 6.79 -5.61
C LEU A 69 -5.70 5.69 -5.04
N PRO A 70 -5.16 4.80 -5.91
CA PRO A 70 -4.20 3.77 -5.53
C PRO A 70 -3.05 4.29 -4.66
N SER A 71 -2.81 3.61 -3.57
CA SER A 71 -1.69 3.82 -2.66
C SER A 71 -1.22 2.47 -2.14
N GLY A 72 0.00 2.37 -1.64
CA GLY A 72 0.54 1.09 -1.22
C GLY A 72 2.02 1.08 -0.95
N PHE A 73 2.54 -0.11 -0.70
CA PHE A 73 3.95 -0.32 -0.48
C PHE A 73 4.40 -1.71 -0.93
N ALA A 74 5.67 -1.82 -1.29
CA ALA A 74 6.36 -3.06 -1.61
C ALA A 74 7.57 -3.25 -0.69
N ILE A 75 7.80 -4.49 -0.24
CA ILE A 75 8.96 -4.90 0.55
C ILE A 75 9.68 -5.98 -0.24
N MET A 76 10.88 -5.66 -0.71
CA MET A 76 11.73 -6.55 -1.51
C MET A 76 13.01 -6.86 -0.75
N PRO A 77 13.62 -8.04 -0.90
CA PRO A 77 14.93 -8.32 -0.30
C PRO A 77 16.01 -7.41 -0.91
N ASP A 78 17.00 -7.01 -0.11
CA ASP A 78 18.10 -6.11 -0.51
C ASP A 78 19.17 -6.79 -1.41
N GLY A 79 18.73 -7.70 -2.29
CA GLY A 79 19.59 -8.48 -3.17
C GLY A 79 20.45 -9.54 -2.44
N PRO A 80 21.21 -10.36 -3.19
CA PRO A 80 22.14 -11.30 -2.57
C PRO A 80 23.22 -10.49 -1.86
N GLY A 81 23.17 -10.49 -0.52
CA GLY A 81 24.16 -9.81 0.32
C GLY A 81 25.57 -10.12 -0.19
N SER A 82 26.37 -9.07 -0.41
CA SER A 82 27.72 -9.16 -0.97
C SER A 82 28.50 -10.29 -0.29
N ARG A 83 28.58 -11.43 -0.96
CA ARG A 83 29.50 -12.52 -0.66
C ARG A 83 30.88 -12.03 -1.10
N GLY A 84 31.48 -11.16 -0.29
CA GLY A 84 32.93 -11.02 -0.32
C GLY A 84 33.56 -12.40 -0.10
N PRO A 85 34.73 -12.69 -0.69
CA PRO A 85 35.40 -13.97 -0.45
C PRO A 85 35.55 -14.14 1.06
N ALA A 86 35.11 -15.28 1.58
CA ALA A 86 35.27 -15.65 2.98
C ALA A 86 36.77 -15.87 3.24
N MET A 87 37.49 -14.78 3.47
CA MET A 87 38.75 -14.85 4.20
C MET A 87 38.41 -14.74 5.69
N ASP A 88 38.82 -15.77 6.40
CA ASP A 88 38.91 -15.88 7.85
C ASP A 88 37.59 -15.97 8.62
N GLY A 89 37.07 -17.21 8.71
CA GLY A 89 36.72 -17.88 9.97
C GLY A 89 35.66 -17.29 10.90
N VAL A 90 35.13 -16.10 10.64
CA VAL A 90 34.05 -15.48 11.41
C VAL A 90 32.82 -15.56 10.53
N SER A 91 31.97 -16.54 10.81
CA SER A 91 30.61 -16.66 10.27
C SER A 91 29.73 -15.54 10.80
N GLY A 92 30.05 -14.29 10.46
CA GLY A 92 29.17 -13.15 10.62
C GLY A 92 28.13 -13.22 9.51
N GLN A 93 26.98 -13.83 9.80
CA GLN A 93 25.79 -13.65 8.98
C GLN A 93 25.53 -12.14 8.87
N ARG A 94 25.93 -11.51 7.77
CA ARG A 94 25.47 -10.15 7.48
C ARG A 94 23.95 -10.23 7.38
N ALA A 95 23.25 -9.50 8.24
CA ALA A 95 21.81 -9.41 8.20
C ALA A 95 21.38 -8.98 6.79
N SER A 96 20.56 -9.79 6.13
CA SER A 96 19.97 -9.45 4.85
C SER A 96 18.95 -8.34 5.09
N GLY A 97 19.15 -7.17 4.46
CA GLY A 97 18.23 -6.05 4.54
C GLY A 97 16.98 -6.25 3.66
N SER A 98 16.11 -5.23 3.65
CA SER A 98 14.98 -5.15 2.74
C SER A 98 14.80 -3.72 2.23
N LEU A 99 14.38 -3.59 0.98
CA LEU A 99 14.01 -2.34 0.34
C LEU A 99 12.50 -2.14 0.49
N LEU A 100 12.12 -1.05 1.17
CA LEU A 100 10.74 -0.59 1.27
C LEU A 100 10.48 0.50 0.23
N THR A 101 9.56 0.25 -0.69
CA THR A 101 9.04 1.25 -1.63
C THR A 101 7.63 1.61 -1.22
N VAL A 102 7.34 2.90 -1.01
CA VAL A 102 5.99 3.38 -0.70
C VAL A 102 5.53 4.30 -1.82
N ALA A 103 4.29 4.16 -2.26
CA ALA A 103 3.68 4.98 -3.31
C ALA A 103 2.30 5.46 -2.87
N PHE A 104 2.00 6.73 -3.13
CA PHE A 104 0.70 7.31 -2.87
C PHE A 104 0.21 8.08 -4.09
N GLN A 105 -1.06 7.89 -4.43
CA GLN A 105 -1.79 8.83 -5.26
C GLN A 105 -2.68 9.68 -4.35
N ILE A 106 -2.42 10.98 -4.27
CA ILE A 106 -3.13 11.90 -3.36
C ILE A 106 -3.73 13.03 -4.18
N LEU A 107 -5.04 13.21 -4.07
CA LEU A 107 -5.75 14.34 -4.65
C LEU A 107 -5.90 15.44 -3.60
N VAL A 108 -5.02 16.44 -3.65
CA VAL A 108 -5.06 17.60 -2.74
C VAL A 108 -6.14 18.60 -3.15
N ASN A 109 -6.37 18.74 -4.46
CA ASN A 109 -7.39 19.62 -4.98
C ASN A 109 -7.92 19.14 -6.34
N SER A 110 -9.23 19.31 -6.58
CA SER A 110 -9.91 18.87 -7.79
C SER A 110 -9.87 19.89 -8.94
N LEU A 111 -9.41 21.13 -8.70
CA LEU A 111 -9.21 22.14 -9.75
C LEU A 111 -7.79 22.02 -10.35
N PRO A 112 -7.66 21.83 -11.68
CA PRO A 112 -6.36 21.64 -12.35
C PRO A 112 -5.35 22.78 -12.18
N ALA A 113 -5.83 24.00 -11.91
CA ALA A 113 -5.00 25.21 -11.79
C ALA A 113 -4.65 25.58 -10.34
N ALA A 114 -5.10 24.81 -9.34
CA ALA A 114 -4.76 25.12 -7.97
C ALA A 114 -3.31 24.78 -7.69
N LYS A 115 -2.61 25.73 -7.07
CA LYS A 115 -1.24 25.55 -6.63
C LYS A 115 -1.22 24.69 -5.36
N LEU A 116 -0.27 23.76 -5.30
CA LEU A 116 0.05 23.07 -4.07
C LEU A 116 0.55 24.09 -3.04
N THR A 117 0.00 24.06 -1.83
CA THR A 117 0.45 24.89 -0.72
C THR A 117 1.59 24.20 0.02
N VAL A 118 2.42 24.99 0.71
CA VAL A 118 3.49 24.44 1.57
C VAL A 118 2.90 23.50 2.64
N GLU A 119 1.74 23.84 3.20
CA GLU A 119 1.02 23.01 4.17
C GLU A 119 0.61 21.64 3.61
N SER A 120 0.20 21.59 2.32
CA SER A 120 -0.15 20.34 1.65
C SER A 120 1.07 19.44 1.50
N VAL A 121 2.22 20.02 1.14
CA VAL A 121 3.49 19.29 1.01
C VAL A 121 3.94 18.74 2.36
N GLU A 122 3.85 19.53 3.42
CA GLU A 122 4.18 19.10 4.77
C GLU A 122 3.28 17.95 5.23
N THR A 123 1.98 18.04 4.98
CA THR A 123 1.01 16.98 5.31
C THR A 123 1.36 15.67 4.58
N VAL A 124 1.70 15.72 3.29
CA VAL A 124 2.09 14.54 2.51
C VAL A 124 3.42 13.95 3.04
N ASN A 125 4.39 14.80 3.36
CA ASN A 125 5.67 14.34 3.92
C ASN A 125 5.47 13.64 5.29
N ASN A 126 4.63 14.20 6.14
CA ASN A 126 4.28 13.61 7.43
C ASN A 126 3.53 12.28 7.26
N LEU A 127 2.65 12.17 6.25
CA LEU A 127 1.96 10.92 5.92
C LEU A 127 2.95 9.82 5.48
N ILE A 128 3.87 10.14 4.57
CA ILE A 128 4.90 9.21 4.10
C ILE A 128 5.77 8.75 5.28
N SER A 129 6.26 9.70 6.07
CA SER A 129 7.10 9.44 7.24
C SER A 129 6.37 8.55 8.25
N CYS A 130 5.14 8.90 8.61
CA CYS A 130 4.32 8.10 9.53
C CYS A 130 4.08 6.69 9.00
N THR A 131 3.83 6.54 7.70
CA THR A 131 3.60 5.22 7.08
C THR A 131 4.86 4.35 7.15
N VAL A 132 6.02 4.90 6.79
CA VAL A 132 7.30 4.19 6.89
C VAL A 132 7.58 3.76 8.32
N GLN A 133 7.36 4.64 9.31
CA GLN A 133 7.57 4.32 10.72
C GLN A 133 6.62 3.22 11.20
N LYS A 134 5.34 3.26 10.81
CA LYS A 134 4.38 2.20 11.15
C LYS A 134 4.75 0.85 10.54
N ILE A 135 5.24 0.84 9.29
CA ILE A 135 5.71 -0.38 8.63
C ILE A 135 6.94 -0.93 9.36
N LYS A 136 7.93 -0.06 9.66
CA LYS A 136 9.12 -0.45 10.42
C LYS A 136 8.77 -1.05 11.79
N ALA A 137 7.89 -0.39 12.53
CA ALA A 137 7.41 -0.86 13.82
C ALA A 137 6.69 -2.22 13.70
N ALA A 138 5.81 -2.39 12.71
CA ALA A 138 5.12 -3.66 12.46
C ALA A 138 6.07 -4.82 12.10
N LEU A 139 7.24 -4.50 11.53
CA LEU A 139 8.28 -5.46 11.17
C LEU A 139 9.38 -5.59 12.24
N ASN A 140 9.25 -4.92 13.39
CA ASN A 140 10.29 -4.84 14.43
C ASN A 140 11.67 -4.40 13.90
N CYS A 141 11.68 -3.55 12.88
CA CYS A 141 12.87 -2.98 12.27
C CYS A 141 13.09 -1.56 12.81
N GLU A 142 13.41 -1.45 14.09
CA GLU A 142 13.81 -0.19 14.72
C GLU A 142 15.34 -0.02 14.55
N SER A 143 15.79 1.16 14.11
CA SER A 143 17.21 1.49 13.91
C SER A 143 17.49 2.88 14.47
#